data_AF-A0AAJ8AYY0-F1
#
_entry.id   AF-A0AAJ8AYY0-F1
#
_cell.length_a   1.000
_cell.length_b   1.000
_cell.length_c   1.000
_cell.angle_alpha   90.00
_cell.angle_beta   90.00
_cell.angle_gamma   90.00
#
_symmetry.space_group_name_H-M   'P 1'
#
loop_
_entity.id
_entity.type
_entity.pdbx_description
1 polymer ?
#
loop_
_entity_poly.entity_id
_entity_poly.type
_entity_poly.pdbx_seq_one_letter_code
_entity_poly.pdbx_strand_id
1 'polypeptide(L)'
;MAGVLYSVLILLFFLPALDLIDGFNLTCRYAPLIIISLHLGLGLFSFTLDTWSTSRGDTAQILGTGAGVALASHVNHYLGLLPDPTPDQLPFTLPALSVGLVAAAVLRLVLGVLVLMATRALMKAVTIPLVCWVSRVPSGDVRKARQHMEVELPYRYIVYGMVGFNVLFLVPLLFSYMQLS
;
A
#
# COMPACT_ATOMS: atom_id res chain seq x y z
N MET A 1 12.58 -22.49 -1.99
CA MET A 1 11.58 -23.22 -2.82
C MET A 1 10.21 -23.29 -2.15
N ALA A 2 10.10 -23.56 -0.84
CA ALA A 2 8.81 -23.62 -0.15
C ALA A 2 7.89 -22.40 -0.37
N GLY A 3 8.43 -21.17 -0.27
CA GLY A 3 7.64 -19.95 -0.51
C GLY A 3 7.07 -19.83 -1.93
N VAL A 4 7.81 -20.27 -2.95
CA VAL A 4 7.33 -20.31 -4.34
C VAL A 4 6.18 -21.31 -4.45
N LEU A 5 6.34 -22.50 -3.89
CA LEU A 5 5.29 -23.53 -3.90
C LEU A 5 4.02 -23.03 -3.21
N TYR A 6 4.13 -22.42 -2.03
CA TYR A 6 2.98 -21.83 -1.34
C TYR A 6 2.30 -20.72 -2.15
N SER A 7 3.09 -19.85 -2.78
CA SER A 7 2.54 -18.77 -3.61
C SER A 7 1.76 -19.32 -4.81
N VAL A 8 2.30 -20.37 -5.47
CA VAL A 8 1.61 -21.04 -6.58
C VAL A 8 0.33 -21.72 -6.10
N LEU A 9 0.35 -22.41 -4.96
CA LEU A 9 -0.84 -23.07 -4.40
C LEU A 9 -1.93 -22.06 -4.03
N ILE A 10 -1.55 -20.96 -3.36
CA ILE A 10 -2.46 -19.86 -3.03
C ILE A 10 -3.05 -19.28 -4.33
N LEU A 11 -2.21 -18.98 -5.32
CA LEU A 11 -2.68 -18.42 -6.59
C LEU A 11 -3.64 -19.37 -7.29
N LEU A 12 -3.32 -20.66 -7.42
CA LEU A 12 -4.22 -21.65 -8.05
C LEU A 12 -5.56 -21.75 -7.34
N PHE A 13 -5.56 -21.64 -6.01
CA PHE A 13 -6.79 -21.65 -5.21
C PHE A 13 -7.65 -20.39 -5.42
N PHE A 14 -7.02 -19.21 -5.49
CA PHE A 14 -7.72 -17.92 -5.68
C PHE A 14 -8.01 -17.58 -7.14
N LEU A 15 -7.32 -18.20 -8.11
CA LEU A 15 -7.48 -17.95 -9.54
C LEU A 15 -8.93 -17.90 -10.02
N PRO A 16 -9.83 -18.86 -9.68
CA PRO A 16 -11.21 -18.83 -10.14
C PRO A 16 -12.03 -17.65 -9.58
N ALA A 17 -11.58 -17.01 -8.50
CA ALA A 17 -12.25 -15.89 -7.85
C ALA A 17 -11.55 -14.55 -8.09
N LEU A 18 -10.39 -14.53 -8.74
CA LEU A 18 -9.53 -13.36 -8.83
C LEU A 18 -10.24 -12.19 -9.55
N ASP A 19 -10.83 -12.47 -10.70
CA ASP A 19 -11.55 -11.46 -11.51
C ASP A 19 -12.77 -10.89 -10.76
N LEU A 20 -13.45 -11.71 -9.97
CA LEU A 20 -14.57 -11.27 -9.14
C LEU A 20 -14.12 -10.34 -8.02
N ILE A 21 -13.01 -10.69 -7.36
CA ILE A 21 -12.42 -9.88 -6.28
C ILE A 21 -11.89 -8.55 -6.84
N ASP A 22 -11.20 -8.59 -7.98
CA ASP A 22 -10.66 -7.40 -8.62
C ASP A 22 -11.77 -6.46 -9.12
N GLY A 23 -12.75 -7.02 -9.85
CA GLY A 23 -13.93 -6.28 -10.28
C GLY A 23 -14.68 -5.64 -9.10
N PHE A 24 -14.83 -6.37 -7.99
CA PHE A 24 -15.40 -5.81 -6.75
C PHE A 24 -14.55 -4.66 -6.21
N ASN A 25 -13.24 -4.85 -6.06
CA ASN A 25 -12.33 -3.83 -5.52
C ASN A 25 -12.32 -2.55 -6.35
N LEU A 26 -12.36 -2.66 -7.68
CA LEU A 26 -12.29 -1.52 -8.60
C LEU A 26 -13.62 -0.79 -8.75
N THR A 27 -14.74 -1.51 -8.82
CA THR A 27 -16.02 -0.93 -9.29
C THR A 27 -17.06 -0.73 -8.18
N CYS A 28 -16.98 -1.48 -7.08
CA CYS A 28 -18.01 -1.41 -6.05
C CYS A 28 -17.86 -0.13 -5.22
N ARG A 29 -18.95 0.65 -5.10
CA ARG A 29 -18.99 1.89 -4.29
C ARG A 29 -18.57 1.68 -2.83
N TYR A 30 -18.82 0.49 -2.27
CA TYR A 30 -18.48 0.15 -0.89
C TYR A 30 -17.09 -0.49 -0.74
N ALA A 31 -16.38 -0.77 -1.84
CA ALA A 31 -15.05 -1.38 -1.80
C ALA A 31 -14.07 -0.60 -0.91
N PRO A 32 -13.98 0.75 -0.96
CA PRO A 32 -13.04 1.47 -0.10
C PRO A 32 -13.25 1.21 1.40
N LEU A 33 -14.51 1.20 1.85
CA LEU A 33 -14.84 0.94 3.25
C LEU A 33 -14.51 -0.50 3.64
N ILE A 34 -14.79 -1.46 2.75
CA ILE A 34 -14.54 -2.88 2.97
C ILE A 34 -13.04 -3.18 2.97
N ILE A 35 -12.28 -2.61 2.05
CA ILE A 35 -10.81 -2.72 1.99
C ILE A 35 -10.19 -2.23 3.30
N ILE A 36 -10.57 -1.03 3.77
CA ILE A 36 -10.07 -0.47 5.03
C ILE A 36 -10.43 -1.37 6.20
N SER A 37 -11.72 -1.70 6.34
CA SER A 37 -12.23 -2.44 7.49
C SER A 37 -11.65 -3.84 7.57
N LEU A 38 -11.54 -4.55 6.44
CA LEU A 38 -11.00 -5.91 6.38
C LEU A 38 -9.52 -5.94 6.79
N HIS A 39 -8.69 -5.09 6.18
CA HIS A 39 -7.26 -5.05 6.48
C HIS A 39 -6.99 -4.57 7.91
N LEU A 40 -7.76 -3.60 8.41
CA LEU A 40 -7.65 -3.15 9.78
C LEU A 40 -8.08 -4.24 10.77
N GLY A 41 -9.17 -4.96 10.47
CA GLY A 41 -9.65 -6.10 11.27
C GLY A 41 -8.62 -7.21 11.40
N LEU A 42 -7.99 -7.60 10.28
CA LEU A 42 -6.85 -8.54 10.27
C LEU A 42 -5.67 -8.01 11.10
N GLY A 43 -5.41 -6.70 11.05
CA GLY A 43 -4.37 -6.05 11.85
C GLY A 43 -4.69 -6.14 13.34
N LEU A 44 -5.92 -5.86 13.73
CA LEU A 44 -6.40 -5.98 15.11
C LEU A 44 -6.20 -7.41 15.63
N PHE A 45 -6.55 -8.44 14.85
CA PHE A 45 -6.32 -9.83 15.26
C PHE A 45 -4.86 -10.12 15.59
N SER A 46 -3.91 -9.55 14.83
CA SER A 46 -2.48 -9.73 15.11
C SER A 46 -2.03 -9.07 16.42
N PHE A 47 -2.72 -8.01 16.85
CA PHE A 47 -2.42 -7.29 18.09
C PHE A 47 -3.16 -7.85 19.31
N THR A 48 -4.24 -8.63 19.13
CA THR A 48 -4.98 -9.30 20.20
C THR A 48 -4.40 -10.67 20.59
N LEU A 49 -3.48 -11.23 19.80
CA LEU A 49 -2.78 -12.47 20.19
C LEU A 49 -1.75 -12.14 21.29
N ASP A 50 -1.78 -12.89 22.40
CA ASP A 50 -1.20 -12.57 23.72
C ASP A 50 0.33 -12.42 23.82
N THR A 51 1.06 -12.21 22.71
CA THR A 51 2.51 -11.98 22.76
C THR A 51 2.91 -10.75 21.96
N TRP A 52 3.52 -9.78 22.66
CA TRP A 52 4.25 -8.71 22.00
C TRP A 52 5.38 -9.31 21.16
N SER A 53 5.38 -9.06 19.87
CA SER A 53 6.41 -9.51 18.94
C SER A 53 6.65 -8.44 17.88
N THR A 54 7.82 -8.46 17.23
CA THR A 54 8.07 -7.59 16.08
C THR A 54 7.12 -7.90 14.92
N SER A 55 6.76 -9.19 14.77
CA SER A 55 5.91 -9.71 13.70
C SER A 55 4.51 -9.06 13.64
N ARG A 56 3.86 -8.81 14.78
CA ARG A 56 2.54 -8.14 14.79
C ARG A 56 2.59 -6.74 14.15
N GLY A 57 3.68 -6.03 14.44
CA GLY A 57 3.92 -4.71 13.88
C GLY A 57 4.20 -4.77 12.39
N ASP A 58 4.88 -5.81 11.91
CA ASP A 58 5.13 -6.02 10.48
C ASP A 58 3.83 -6.38 9.75
N THR A 59 2.98 -7.19 10.37
CA THR A 59 1.62 -7.50 9.87
C THR A 59 0.78 -6.23 9.68
N ALA A 60 0.77 -5.31 10.64
CA ALA A 60 0.06 -4.04 10.47
C ALA A 60 0.61 -3.19 9.31
N GLN A 61 1.92 -3.23 9.06
CA GLN A 61 2.52 -2.52 7.92
C GLN A 61 2.13 -3.15 6.58
N ILE A 62 2.16 -4.48 6.49
CA ILE A 62 1.75 -5.22 5.30
C ILE A 62 0.28 -4.96 5.00
N LEU A 63 -0.59 -5.08 6.00
CA LEU A 63 -2.03 -4.85 5.85
C LEU A 63 -2.36 -3.39 5.53
N GLY A 64 -1.68 -2.44 6.16
CA GLY A 64 -1.78 -1.02 5.82
C GLY A 64 -1.40 -0.79 4.36
N THR A 65 -0.23 -1.29 3.93
CA THR A 65 0.25 -1.16 2.55
C THR A 65 -0.74 -1.77 1.55
N GLY A 66 -1.24 -2.99 1.82
CA GLY A 66 -2.22 -3.66 0.98
C GLY A 66 -3.52 -2.86 0.85
N ALA A 67 -4.04 -2.32 1.95
CA ALA A 67 -5.21 -1.44 1.92
C ALA A 67 -4.95 -0.17 1.09
N GLY A 68 -3.78 0.45 1.26
CA GLY A 68 -3.38 1.62 0.48
C GLY A 68 -3.31 1.36 -1.01
N VAL A 69 -2.69 0.26 -1.42
CA VAL A 69 -2.59 -0.18 -2.82
C VAL A 69 -3.98 -0.42 -3.41
N ALA A 70 -4.83 -1.20 -2.72
CA ALA A 70 -6.18 -1.50 -3.20
C ALA A 70 -7.06 -0.23 -3.30
N LEU A 71 -6.96 0.69 -2.33
CA LEU A 71 -7.63 1.98 -2.39
C LEU A 71 -7.14 2.84 -3.56
N ALA A 72 -5.84 2.88 -3.80
CA ALA A 72 -5.28 3.63 -4.93
C ALA A 72 -5.73 3.03 -6.27
N SER A 73 -5.81 1.70 -6.41
CA SER A 73 -6.37 1.06 -7.60
C SER A 73 -7.83 1.46 -7.83
N HIS A 74 -8.66 1.45 -6.77
CA HIS A 74 -10.04 1.91 -6.86
C HIS A 74 -10.14 3.38 -7.30
N VAL A 75 -9.34 4.26 -6.69
CA VAL A 75 -9.32 5.70 -7.03
C VAL A 75 -8.81 5.93 -8.46
N ASN A 76 -7.77 5.22 -8.88
CA ASN A 76 -7.24 5.31 -10.23
C ASN A 76 -8.26 4.88 -11.28
N HIS A 77 -8.99 3.79 -11.01
CA HIS A 77 -10.07 3.33 -11.87
C HIS A 77 -11.21 4.36 -11.92
N TYR A 78 -11.65 4.87 -10.76
CA TYR A 78 -12.71 5.86 -10.66
C TYR A 78 -12.37 7.18 -11.39
N LEU A 79 -11.11 7.61 -11.34
CA LEU A 79 -10.64 8.83 -11.99
C LEU A 79 -10.13 8.61 -13.43
N GLY A 80 -10.08 7.37 -13.90
CA GLY A 80 -9.56 7.03 -15.24
C GLY A 80 -8.07 7.34 -15.44
N LEU A 81 -7.27 7.33 -14.37
CA LEU A 81 -5.85 7.74 -14.41
C LEU A 81 -4.92 6.64 -14.96
N LEU A 82 -5.23 5.38 -14.68
CA LEU A 82 -4.53 4.20 -15.21
C LEU A 82 -5.57 3.26 -15.85
N PRO A 83 -6.03 3.54 -17.08
CA PRO A 83 -6.98 2.67 -17.76
C PRO A 83 -6.31 1.34 -18.15
N ASP A 84 -7.10 0.27 -18.15
CA ASP A 84 -6.65 -1.01 -18.66
C ASP A 84 -6.32 -0.92 -20.15
N PRO A 85 -5.31 -1.67 -20.63
CA PRO A 85 -4.99 -1.72 -22.03
C PRO A 85 -6.15 -2.31 -22.82
N THR A 86 -6.47 -1.71 -23.96
CA THR A 86 -7.47 -2.25 -24.88
C THR A 86 -6.94 -3.51 -25.59
N PRO A 87 -7.80 -4.45 -26.05
CA PRO A 87 -7.35 -5.68 -26.67
C PRO A 87 -6.44 -5.49 -27.90
N ASP A 88 -6.58 -4.37 -28.62
CA ASP A 88 -5.74 -3.99 -29.76
C ASP A 88 -4.33 -3.52 -29.36
N GLN A 89 -4.09 -3.20 -28.08
CA GLN A 89 -2.77 -2.89 -27.55
C GLN A 89 -1.97 -4.15 -27.17
N LEU A 90 -2.57 -5.35 -27.30
CA LEU A 90 -1.97 -6.63 -26.96
C LEU A 90 -1.61 -7.45 -28.22
N PRO A 91 -0.49 -8.22 -28.20
CA PRO A 91 0.49 -8.34 -27.12
C PRO A 91 1.43 -7.14 -27.05
N PHE A 92 1.89 -6.80 -25.84
CA PHE A 92 2.85 -5.71 -25.66
C PHE A 92 4.14 -5.96 -26.44
N THR A 93 4.59 -4.95 -27.18
CA THR A 93 5.90 -4.97 -27.84
C THR A 93 6.97 -4.57 -26.84
N LEU A 94 8.00 -5.40 -26.68
CA LEU A 94 9.12 -5.07 -25.80
C LEU A 94 9.98 -4.00 -26.46
N PRO A 95 10.19 -2.83 -25.81
CA PRO A 95 11.06 -1.80 -26.36
C PRO A 95 12.50 -2.31 -26.42
N ALA A 96 13.25 -1.84 -27.42
CA ALA A 96 14.67 -2.16 -27.53
C ALA A 96 15.42 -1.64 -26.29
N LEU A 97 16.27 -2.48 -25.71
CA LEU A 97 17.08 -2.10 -24.57
C LEU A 97 18.03 -0.98 -24.99
N SER A 98 17.91 0.18 -24.35
CA SER A 98 18.74 1.35 -24.61
C SER A 98 19.22 1.96 -23.31
N VAL A 99 20.35 2.68 -23.39
CA VAL A 99 20.89 3.43 -22.24
C VAL A 99 19.86 4.44 -21.72
N GLY A 100 19.10 5.08 -22.63
CA GLY A 100 18.01 6.00 -22.27
C GLY A 100 16.90 5.33 -21.45
N LEU A 101 16.47 4.13 -21.85
CA LEU A 101 15.46 3.36 -21.11
C LEU A 101 15.93 3.00 -19.69
N VAL A 102 17.18 2.54 -19.57
CA VAL A 102 17.77 2.20 -18.27
C VAL A 102 17.92 3.45 -17.40
N ALA A 103 18.41 4.56 -17.96
CA ALA A 103 18.55 5.82 -17.25
C ALA A 103 17.18 6.35 -16.75
N ALA A 104 16.14 6.28 -17.59
CA ALA A 104 14.78 6.65 -17.21
C ALA A 104 14.22 5.75 -16.10
N ALA A 105 14.43 4.43 -16.18
CA ALA A 105 14.01 3.49 -15.15
C ALA A 105 14.70 3.74 -13.80
N VAL A 106 16.02 4.00 -13.82
CA VAL A 106 16.78 4.37 -12.61
C VAL A 106 16.29 5.70 -12.03
N LEU A 107 16.04 6.71 -12.88
CA LEU A 107 15.53 8.00 -12.44
C LEU A 107 14.15 7.85 -11.78
N ARG A 108 13.24 7.09 -12.39
CA ARG A 108 11.92 6.76 -11.81
C ARG A 108 12.06 6.07 -10.47
N LEU A 109 12.95 5.07 -10.36
CA LEU A 109 13.20 4.38 -9.10
C LEU A 109 13.66 5.34 -8.01
N VAL A 110 14.66 6.18 -8.29
CA VAL A 110 15.20 7.14 -7.32
C VAL A 110 14.13 8.14 -6.89
N LEU A 111 13.44 8.78 -7.83
CA LEU A 111 12.40 9.75 -7.53
C LEU A 111 11.22 9.14 -6.78
N GLY A 112 10.77 7.95 -7.20
CA GLY A 112 9.71 7.22 -6.52
C GLY A 112 10.08 6.91 -5.07
N VAL A 113 11.28 6.38 -4.83
CA VAL A 113 11.78 6.10 -3.47
C VAL A 113 11.85 7.38 -2.63
N LEU A 114 12.32 8.49 -3.19
CA LEU A 114 12.36 9.78 -2.47
C LEU A 114 10.96 10.24 -2.05
N VAL A 115 9.97 10.18 -2.94
CA VAL A 115 8.57 10.53 -2.63
C VAL A 115 8.01 9.62 -1.53
N LEU A 116 8.25 8.32 -1.60
CA LEU A 116 7.78 7.36 -0.59
C LEU A 116 8.45 7.56 0.76
N MET A 117 9.76 7.84 0.79
CA MET A 117 10.48 8.15 2.03
C MET A 117 10.02 9.47 2.65
N ALA A 118 9.80 10.51 1.84
CA ALA A 118 9.24 11.78 2.29
C ALA A 118 7.83 11.60 2.85
N THR A 119 6.97 10.87 2.15
CA THR A 119 5.61 10.50 2.61
C THR A 119 5.69 9.80 3.96
N ARG A 120 6.56 8.79 4.08
CA ARG A 120 6.71 8.04 5.33
C ARG A 120 7.17 8.93 6.48
N ALA A 121 8.13 9.82 6.25
CA ALA A 121 8.62 10.73 7.29
C ALA A 121 7.53 11.72 7.73
N LEU A 122 6.85 12.35 6.77
CA LEU A 122 5.76 13.29 7.01
C LEU A 122 4.60 12.63 7.77
N MET A 123 4.12 11.49 7.28
CA MET A 123 3.01 10.78 7.91
C MET A 123 3.36 10.31 9.31
N LYS A 124 4.60 9.88 9.57
CA LYS A 124 5.02 9.57 10.96
C LYS A 124 4.99 10.80 11.85
N ALA A 125 5.46 11.94 11.35
CA ALA A 125 5.47 13.19 12.10
C ALA A 125 4.05 13.69 12.43
N VAL A 126 3.08 13.46 11.56
CA VAL A 126 1.69 13.89 11.73
C VAL A 126 0.85 12.86 12.50
N THR A 127 0.87 11.59 12.08
CA THR A 127 -0.01 10.55 12.61
C THR A 127 0.31 10.19 14.05
N ILE A 128 1.59 10.14 14.45
CA ILE A 128 1.94 9.69 15.81
C ILE A 128 1.42 10.65 16.88
N PRO A 129 1.68 11.98 16.81
CA PRO A 129 1.10 12.92 17.76
C PRO A 129 -0.43 12.90 17.76
N LEU A 130 -1.06 12.82 16.57
CA LEU A 130 -2.51 12.76 16.43
C LEU A 130 -3.11 11.55 17.15
N VAL A 131 -2.54 10.36 16.92
CA VAL A 131 -3.01 9.13 17.55
C VAL A 131 -2.75 9.16 19.06
N CYS A 132 -1.61 9.66 19.52
CA CYS A 132 -1.36 9.82 20.96
C CYS A 132 -2.40 10.74 21.61
N TRP A 133 -2.75 11.84 20.94
CA TRP A 133 -3.75 12.78 21.40
C TRP A 133 -5.15 12.15 21.48
N VAL A 134 -5.60 11.46 20.42
CA VAL A 134 -6.90 10.77 20.39
C VAL A 134 -6.97 9.65 21.44
N SER A 135 -5.91 8.85 21.57
CA SER A 135 -5.84 7.73 22.50
C SER A 135 -5.50 8.16 23.94
N ARG A 136 -5.32 9.46 24.20
CA ARG A 136 -4.92 10.03 25.49
C ARG A 136 -3.64 9.40 26.09
N VAL A 137 -2.73 8.96 25.22
CA VAL A 137 -1.43 8.40 25.62
C VAL A 137 -0.42 9.54 25.77
N PRO A 138 0.34 9.63 26.89
CA PRO A 138 1.34 10.67 27.07
C PRO A 138 2.38 10.68 25.93
N SER A 139 2.48 11.80 25.20
CA SER A 139 3.39 11.97 24.06
C SER A 139 4.81 12.43 24.44
N GLY A 140 5.08 12.66 25.73
CA GLY A 140 6.37 13.15 26.22
C GLY A 140 7.55 12.19 25.95
N ASP A 141 7.27 10.88 25.84
CA ASP A 141 8.22 9.89 25.35
C ASP A 141 7.57 9.13 24.17
N VAL A 142 7.81 9.62 22.96
CA VAL A 142 7.33 9.02 21.72
C VAL A 142 7.75 7.54 21.59
N ARG A 143 8.89 7.15 22.17
CA ARG A 143 9.37 5.76 22.10
C ARG A 143 8.49 4.86 22.94
N LYS A 144 8.11 5.29 24.14
CA LYS A 144 7.15 4.56 25.00
C LYS A 144 5.73 4.60 24.43
N ALA A 145 5.29 5.75 23.91
CA ALA A 145 3.97 5.89 23.31
C ALA A 145 3.74 4.86 22.18
N ARG A 146 4.76 4.61 21.34
CA ARG A 146 4.71 3.60 20.26
C ARG A 146 4.63 2.14 20.72
N GLN A 147 4.80 1.85 22.01
CA GLN A 147 4.66 0.50 22.56
C GLN A 147 3.22 0.18 22.95
N HIS A 148 2.38 1.21 23.14
CA HIS A 148 0.95 1.08 23.36
C HIS A 148 0.27 0.61 22.08
N MET A 149 -0.55 -0.43 22.17
CA MET A 149 -1.27 -0.99 21.01
C MET A 149 -2.12 0.09 20.32
N GLU A 150 -2.76 0.95 21.12
CA GLU A 150 -3.62 2.05 20.66
C GLU A 150 -2.87 3.09 19.83
N VAL A 151 -1.54 3.06 19.86
CA VAL A 151 -0.67 3.92 19.06
C VAL A 151 -0.01 3.11 17.95
N GLU A 152 0.57 1.95 18.30
CA GLU A 152 1.37 1.12 17.40
C GLU A 152 0.61 0.70 16.14
N LEU A 153 -0.58 0.13 16.32
CA LEU A 153 -1.37 -0.36 15.20
C LEU A 153 -1.85 0.79 14.30
N PRO A 154 -2.53 1.84 14.82
CA PRO A 154 -3.02 2.92 13.96
C PRO A 154 -1.91 3.67 13.24
N TYR A 155 -0.80 3.99 13.91
CA TYR A 155 0.28 4.72 13.24
C TYR A 155 0.90 3.88 12.12
N ARG A 156 1.16 2.58 12.34
CA ARG A 156 1.75 1.71 11.32
C ARG A 156 0.78 1.54 10.16
N TYR A 157 -0.48 1.26 10.44
CA TYR A 157 -1.51 1.07 9.43
C TYR A 157 -1.67 2.31 8.54
N ILE A 158 -1.84 3.50 9.14
CA ILE A 158 -2.04 4.75 8.41
C ILE A 158 -0.80 5.17 7.61
N VAL A 159 0.39 5.15 8.24
CA VAL A 159 1.63 5.57 7.59
C VAL A 159 1.91 4.70 6.37
N TYR A 160 1.84 3.39 6.53
CA TYR A 160 2.18 2.46 5.44
C TYR A 160 1.04 2.33 4.43
N GLY A 161 -0.22 2.54 4.83
CA GLY A 161 -1.33 2.72 3.90
C GLY A 161 -1.15 3.92 2.99
N MET A 162 -0.69 5.07 3.52
CA MET A 162 -0.39 6.23 2.69
C MET A 162 0.80 5.99 1.76
N VAL A 163 1.83 5.27 2.23
CA VAL A 163 2.96 4.86 1.38
C VAL A 163 2.46 3.95 0.25
N GLY A 164 1.67 2.91 0.55
CA GLY A 164 1.11 1.99 -0.44
C GLY A 164 0.19 2.69 -1.44
N PHE A 165 -0.65 3.62 -0.97
CA PHE A 165 -1.50 4.42 -1.85
C PHE A 165 -0.67 5.29 -2.81
N ASN A 166 0.39 5.93 -2.31
CA ASN A 166 1.26 6.76 -3.14
C ASN A 166 2.04 5.99 -4.21
N VAL A 167 2.27 4.68 -4.04
CA VAL A 167 2.91 3.84 -5.06
C VAL A 167 2.10 3.80 -6.35
N LEU A 168 0.76 3.70 -6.26
CA LEU A 168 -0.10 3.60 -7.43
C LEU A 168 -0.76 4.91 -7.83
N PHE A 169 -0.88 5.87 -6.90
CA PHE A 169 -1.55 7.14 -7.20
C PHE A 169 -0.56 8.29 -7.42
N LEU A 170 0.09 8.76 -6.34
CA LEU A 170 0.89 9.99 -6.38
C LEU A 170 2.15 9.85 -7.25
N VAL A 171 2.89 8.75 -7.13
CA VAL A 171 4.15 8.55 -7.85
C VAL A 171 3.93 8.50 -9.38
N PRO A 172 3.01 7.68 -9.92
CA PRO A 172 2.71 7.69 -11.35
C PRO A 172 2.18 9.04 -11.84
N LEU A 173 1.33 9.71 -11.03
CA LEU A 173 0.80 11.03 -11.37
C LEU A 173 1.93 12.07 -11.49
N LEU A 174 2.89 12.08 -10.56
CA LEU A 174 4.07 12.95 -10.64
C LEU A 174 4.92 12.64 -11.88
N PHE A 175 5.13 11.37 -12.21
CA PHE A 175 5.88 10.99 -13.40
C PHE A 175 5.18 11.43 -14.69
N SER A 176 3.84 11.33 -14.76
CA SER A 176 3.06 11.86 -15.87
C SER A 176 3.28 13.37 -16.05
N TYR A 177 3.19 14.16 -14.98
CA TYR A 177 3.45 15.60 -15.04
C TYR A 177 4.91 15.96 -15.40
N MET A 178 5.88 15.13 -15.01
CA MET A 178 7.29 15.32 -15.32
C MET A 178 7.71 14.76 -16.69
N GLN A 179 6.77 14.24 -17.49
CA GLN A 179 7.03 13.53 -18.76
C GLN A 179 8.01 12.36 -18.60
N LEU A 180 7.93 11.71 -17.44
CA LEU A 180 8.65 10.50 -17.06
C LEU A 180 7.71 9.28 -17.03
N SER A 181 6.50 9.34 -17.58
CA SER A 181 5.61 8.15 -17.65
C SER A 181 6.06 7.13 -18.71
#